data_AF-A0A0W8CY89-F1
#
_entry.id   AF-A0A0W8CY89-F1
#
_cell.length_a   1.000
_cell.length_b   1.000
_cell.length_c   1.000
_cell.angle_alpha   90.00
_cell.angle_beta   90.00
_cell.angle_gamma   90.00
#
_symmetry.space_group_name_H-M   'P 1'
#
loop_
_entity.id
_entity.type
_entity.pdbx_description
1 polymer ?
#
loop_
_entity_poly.entity_id
_entity_poly.type
_entity_poly.pdbx_seq_one_letter_code
_entity_poly.pdbx_strand_id
1 'polypeptide(L)'
;MFNSLFVAAIMAFSAVQAAVIDHDQVVPFAQPTPTSVSQIAAFNFKPQLYITNGCHPYPAVDADGNTSGGLNPTGSSSAGCKGSGYGSQIYGRSTWYNGVWAIMYSWYFPKDSPASGFGHRHDWEHIVVWLNNPAVTSPEILAVSTSAHSGYTVYYPPSSDYLDGNSAKIDYYSVLLINHSFRMTSDSGETQDLIMWDQLTDAARTALEDTDFGDANVPFKDANFETKLANAWYK
;
A
#
# COMPACT_ATOMS: atom_id res chain seq x y z
N MET A 1 -23.52 -59.74 14.42
CA MET A 1 -23.66 -58.82 13.27
C MET A 1 -24.21 -57.51 13.82
N PHE A 2 -23.38 -56.46 13.92
CA PHE A 2 -23.86 -55.09 14.12
C PHE A 2 -23.09 -54.21 13.13
N ASN A 3 -23.84 -53.65 12.18
CA ASN A 3 -23.36 -52.77 11.12
C ASN A 3 -23.09 -51.38 11.70
N SER A 4 -21.85 -50.90 11.61
CA SER A 4 -21.53 -49.49 11.84
C SER A 4 -21.82 -48.70 10.58
N LEU A 5 -22.78 -47.77 10.63
CA LEU A 5 -22.98 -46.75 9.60
C LEU A 5 -21.95 -45.63 9.77
N PHE A 6 -21.12 -45.41 8.75
CA PHE A 6 -20.32 -44.19 8.61
C PHE A 6 -21.16 -43.11 7.94
N VAL A 7 -21.37 -41.99 8.63
CA VAL A 7 -21.97 -40.78 8.05
C VAL A 7 -20.83 -39.87 7.61
N ALA A 8 -20.68 -39.67 6.30
CA ALA A 8 -19.76 -38.69 5.74
C ALA A 8 -20.47 -37.32 5.66
N ALA A 9 -19.99 -36.35 6.44
CA ALA A 9 -20.46 -34.97 6.32
C ALA A 9 -19.78 -34.30 5.11
N ILE A 10 -20.57 -33.94 4.10
CA ILE A 10 -20.10 -33.14 2.96
C ILE A 10 -20.16 -31.68 3.40
N MET A 11 -19.01 -31.08 3.70
CA MET A 11 -18.91 -29.64 3.88
C MET A 11 -18.90 -28.98 2.50
N ALA A 12 -20.00 -28.31 2.15
CA ALA A 12 -20.06 -27.46 0.98
C ALA A 12 -19.26 -26.18 1.26
N PHE A 13 -18.10 -26.03 0.62
CA PHE A 13 -17.38 -24.75 0.58
C PHE A 13 -18.07 -23.85 -0.44
N SER A 14 -18.82 -22.86 0.05
CA SER A 14 -19.26 -21.74 -0.77
C SER A 14 -18.04 -20.86 -1.06
N ALA A 15 -17.43 -21.02 -2.24
CA ALA A 15 -16.43 -20.05 -2.70
C ALA A 15 -17.18 -18.74 -3.00
N VAL A 16 -17.07 -17.75 -2.10
CA VAL A 16 -17.48 -16.38 -2.40
C VAL A 16 -16.48 -15.88 -3.44
N GLN A 17 -16.95 -15.64 -4.66
CA GLN A 17 -16.12 -15.04 -5.69
C GLN A 17 -15.88 -13.58 -5.29
N ALA A 18 -14.61 -13.19 -5.13
CA ALA A 18 -14.20 -11.81 -4.95
C ALA A 18 -14.87 -10.91 -6.01
N ALA A 19 -15.51 -9.82 -5.59
CA ALA A 19 -16.20 -8.87 -6.45
C ALA A 19 -15.42 -7.57 -6.58
N VAL A 20 -15.62 -6.86 -7.68
CA VAL A 20 -15.26 -5.44 -7.78
C VAL A 20 -16.43 -4.63 -7.23
N ILE A 21 -16.18 -3.83 -6.20
CA ILE A 21 -17.21 -3.05 -5.48
C ILE A 21 -16.93 -1.54 -5.57
N ASP A 22 -17.90 -0.71 -5.21
CA ASP A 22 -17.74 0.74 -5.20
C ASP A 22 -16.56 1.15 -4.29
N HIS A 23 -15.80 2.17 -4.71
CA HIS A 23 -14.53 2.51 -4.07
C HIS A 23 -14.67 2.94 -2.61
N ASP A 24 -15.86 3.40 -2.21
CA ASP A 24 -16.19 3.83 -0.85
C ASP A 24 -16.90 2.73 -0.02
N GLN A 25 -17.08 1.53 -0.58
CA GLN A 25 -17.65 0.37 0.11
C GLN A 25 -16.62 -0.66 0.57
N VAL A 26 -15.36 -0.49 0.18
CA VAL A 26 -14.27 -1.36 0.66
C VAL A 26 -13.99 -1.04 2.13
N VAL A 27 -14.12 -2.04 3.00
CA VAL A 27 -13.83 -1.93 4.43
C VAL A 27 -12.33 -2.18 4.66
N PRO A 28 -11.59 -1.26 5.29
CA PRO A 28 -10.18 -1.47 5.57
C PRO A 28 -9.97 -2.54 6.65
N PHE A 29 -8.78 -3.11 6.67
CA PHE A 29 -8.27 -3.89 7.78
C PHE A 29 -7.89 -2.97 8.94
N ALA A 30 -8.43 -3.25 10.12
CA ALA A 30 -7.92 -2.66 11.34
C ALA A 30 -6.43 -3.02 11.52
N GLN A 31 -5.61 -2.06 11.94
CA GLN A 31 -4.18 -2.29 12.14
C GLN A 31 -3.94 -3.33 13.25
N PRO A 32 -3.41 -4.54 12.94
CA PRO A 32 -3.19 -5.56 13.95
C PRO A 32 -2.04 -5.19 14.89
N THR A 33 -2.03 -5.75 16.10
CA THR A 33 -0.85 -5.63 16.98
C THR A 33 0.34 -6.37 16.33
N PRO A 34 1.50 -5.72 16.15
CA PRO A 34 2.66 -6.36 15.54
C PRO A 34 3.27 -7.41 16.48
N THR A 35 3.61 -8.58 15.95
CA THR A 35 4.12 -9.71 16.76
C THR A 35 5.51 -10.19 16.33
N SER A 36 5.86 -10.03 15.06
CA SER A 36 7.19 -10.38 14.53
C SER A 36 8.11 -9.16 14.47
N VAL A 37 9.42 -9.41 14.36
CA VAL A 37 10.43 -8.35 14.16
C VAL A 37 10.12 -7.50 12.92
N SER A 38 9.67 -8.13 11.83
CA SER A 38 9.29 -7.42 10.60
C SER A 38 8.08 -6.51 10.80
N GLN A 39 7.03 -7.00 11.46
CA GLN A 39 5.82 -6.22 11.74
C GLN A 39 6.10 -5.09 12.72
N ILE A 40 6.91 -5.32 13.76
CA ILE A 40 7.31 -4.28 14.74
C ILE A 40 8.12 -3.19 14.04
N ALA A 41 9.07 -3.55 13.20
CA ALA A 41 9.83 -2.58 12.41
C ALA A 41 8.89 -1.80 11.47
N ALA A 42 8.00 -2.47 10.73
CA ALA A 42 7.09 -1.79 9.82
C ALA A 42 6.12 -0.84 10.55
N PHE A 43 5.67 -1.19 11.75
CA PHE A 43 4.87 -0.32 12.60
C PHE A 43 5.66 0.91 13.07
N ASN A 44 6.90 0.71 13.55
CA ASN A 44 7.74 1.78 14.11
C ASN A 44 8.28 2.76 13.06
N PHE A 45 8.44 2.32 11.82
CA PHE A 45 8.95 3.13 10.71
C PHE A 45 7.83 3.58 9.75
N LYS A 46 6.57 3.50 10.20
CA LYS A 46 5.41 3.88 9.39
C LYS A 46 5.52 5.34 8.94
N PRO A 47 5.42 5.62 7.63
CA PRO A 47 5.55 6.97 7.09
C PRO A 47 4.31 7.82 7.37
N GLN A 48 4.50 9.14 7.26
CA GLN A 48 3.44 10.14 7.16
C GLN A 48 3.18 10.44 5.69
N LEU A 49 1.91 10.63 5.35
CA LEU A 49 1.48 11.04 4.01
C LEU A 49 0.81 12.42 4.07
N TYR A 50 1.46 13.41 3.47
CA TYR A 50 0.90 14.71 3.16
C TYR A 50 0.29 14.66 1.75
N ILE A 51 -0.90 15.23 1.59
CA ILE A 51 -1.60 15.27 0.31
C ILE A 51 -1.61 16.72 -0.17
N THR A 52 -0.73 17.08 -1.11
CA THR A 52 -0.76 18.41 -1.73
C THR A 52 -2.04 18.60 -2.54
N ASN A 53 -2.39 17.61 -3.35
CA ASN A 53 -3.61 17.60 -4.17
C ASN A 53 -3.98 16.15 -4.54
N GLY A 54 -5.11 16.00 -5.25
CA GLY A 54 -5.62 14.70 -5.66
C GLY A 54 -6.46 14.00 -4.60
N CYS A 55 -6.54 12.67 -4.70
CA CYS A 55 -7.28 11.83 -3.79
C CYS A 55 -6.53 11.62 -2.47
N HIS A 56 -7.29 11.35 -1.41
CA HIS A 56 -6.77 10.74 -0.20
C HIS A 56 -6.64 9.22 -0.40
N PRO A 57 -5.83 8.51 0.40
CA PRO A 57 -5.71 7.06 0.32
C PRO A 57 -6.99 6.31 0.73
N TYR A 58 -7.31 5.22 0.03
CA TYR A 58 -8.46 4.35 0.27
C TYR A 58 -8.01 2.89 0.45
N PRO A 59 -8.81 2.04 1.10
CA PRO A 59 -8.62 0.60 1.02
C PRO A 59 -8.89 0.11 -0.41
N ALA A 60 -7.96 -0.67 -0.95
CA ALA A 60 -8.04 -1.27 -2.27
C ALA A 60 -8.72 -2.65 -2.27
N VAL A 61 -8.66 -3.34 -1.13
CA VAL A 61 -9.18 -4.70 -0.95
C VAL A 61 -9.70 -4.88 0.48
N ASP A 62 -10.77 -5.65 0.64
CA ASP A 62 -11.31 -6.05 1.95
C ASP A 62 -10.92 -7.49 2.36
N ALA A 63 -11.37 -7.94 3.52
CA ALA A 63 -11.05 -9.26 4.08
C ALA A 63 -11.58 -10.44 3.24
N ASP A 64 -12.66 -10.24 2.50
CA ASP A 64 -13.28 -11.24 1.63
C ASP A 64 -12.66 -11.26 0.22
N GLY A 65 -11.70 -10.35 -0.03
CA GLY A 65 -11.01 -10.21 -1.30
C GLY A 65 -11.75 -9.34 -2.31
N ASN A 66 -12.83 -8.64 -1.93
CA ASN A 66 -13.43 -7.69 -2.85
C ASN A 66 -12.48 -6.52 -3.09
N THR A 67 -12.37 -6.06 -4.33
CA THR A 67 -11.47 -4.97 -4.70
C THR A 67 -12.21 -3.69 -5.07
N SER A 68 -11.55 -2.57 -4.83
CA SER A 68 -12.06 -1.25 -5.17
C SER A 68 -12.20 -1.09 -6.67
N GLY A 69 -13.39 -0.74 -7.13
CA GLY A 69 -13.67 -0.37 -8.52
C GLY A 69 -13.09 0.98 -8.92
N GLY A 70 -12.53 1.76 -7.98
CA GLY A 70 -11.94 3.08 -8.25
C GLY A 70 -12.95 4.12 -8.76
N LEU A 71 -12.43 5.22 -9.30
CA LEU A 71 -13.21 6.32 -9.86
C LEU A 71 -12.79 6.64 -11.30
N ASN A 72 -13.76 7.05 -12.13
CA ASN A 72 -13.41 7.67 -13.41
C ASN A 72 -12.65 8.99 -13.17
N PRO A 73 -11.64 9.32 -13.99
CA PRO A 73 -10.85 10.55 -13.86
C PRO A 73 -11.62 11.80 -14.35
N THR A 74 -12.86 11.97 -13.89
CA THR A 74 -13.74 13.09 -14.19
C THR A 74 -14.00 13.93 -12.96
N GLY A 75 -14.41 15.19 -13.15
CA GLY A 75 -14.54 16.16 -12.08
C GLY A 75 -13.18 16.70 -11.62
N SER A 76 -13.14 17.41 -10.50
CA SER A 76 -11.85 17.87 -9.96
C SER A 76 -10.99 16.69 -9.51
N SER A 77 -9.68 16.93 -9.36
CA SER A 77 -8.68 15.92 -8.97
C SER A 77 -9.06 15.14 -7.70
N SER A 78 -9.73 15.80 -6.75
CA SER A 78 -10.18 15.20 -5.48
C SER A 78 -11.69 14.88 -5.41
N ALA A 79 -12.44 15.10 -6.50
CA ALA A 79 -13.88 14.86 -6.51
C ALA A 79 -14.19 13.38 -6.26
N GLY A 80 -15.00 13.11 -5.23
CA GLY A 80 -15.41 11.76 -4.84
C GLY A 80 -14.37 10.96 -4.06
N CYS A 81 -13.18 11.51 -3.78
CA CYS A 81 -12.07 10.77 -3.17
C CYS A 81 -11.33 11.53 -2.04
N LYS A 82 -12.05 12.34 -1.24
CA LYS A 82 -11.46 13.04 -0.07
C LYS A 82 -11.39 12.23 1.23
N GLY A 83 -11.99 11.05 1.25
CA GLY A 83 -11.87 10.06 2.32
C GLY A 83 -13.06 9.11 2.31
N SER A 84 -12.83 7.82 2.59
CA SER A 84 -13.90 6.84 2.72
C SER A 84 -14.61 6.98 4.06
N GLY A 85 -15.90 6.64 4.10
CA GLY A 85 -16.67 6.54 5.34
C GLY A 85 -16.13 5.49 6.32
N TYR A 86 -15.33 4.52 5.83
CA TYR A 86 -14.70 3.49 6.64
C TYR A 86 -13.25 3.81 7.06
N GLY A 87 -12.68 4.92 6.58
CA GLY A 87 -11.29 5.30 6.85
C GLY A 87 -10.33 5.00 5.70
N SER A 88 -9.04 4.92 6.00
CA SER A 88 -7.97 4.76 5.01
C SER A 88 -7.12 3.53 5.30
N GLN A 89 -6.16 3.22 4.42
CA GLN A 89 -5.25 2.10 4.58
C GLN A 89 -3.87 2.43 4.02
N ILE A 90 -2.83 1.92 4.70
CA ILE A 90 -1.48 1.76 4.14
C ILE A 90 -1.15 0.26 4.15
N TYR A 91 -0.60 -0.23 3.04
CA TYR A 91 -0.19 -1.62 2.86
C TYR A 91 1.32 -1.74 3.04
N GLY A 92 1.79 -2.81 3.67
CA GLY A 92 3.23 -3.01 3.92
C GLY A 92 3.74 -4.39 3.49
N ARG A 93 4.97 -4.45 2.97
CA ARG A 93 5.69 -5.72 2.76
C ARG A 93 7.18 -5.52 2.97
N SER A 94 7.85 -6.48 3.59
CA SER A 94 9.26 -6.33 3.96
C SER A 94 10.07 -7.60 3.72
N THR A 95 11.35 -7.43 3.47
CA THR A 95 12.32 -8.52 3.25
C THR A 95 13.75 -8.03 3.43
N TRP A 96 14.70 -8.95 3.58
CA TRP A 96 16.11 -8.65 3.39
C TRP A 96 16.42 -8.54 1.89
N TYR A 97 17.15 -7.50 1.50
CA TYR A 97 17.57 -7.29 0.12
C TYR A 97 18.98 -6.71 0.13
N ASN A 98 19.94 -7.37 -0.54
CA ASN A 98 21.35 -6.96 -0.59
C ASN A 98 21.99 -6.64 0.77
N GLY A 99 21.64 -7.41 1.81
CA GLY A 99 22.23 -7.29 3.15
C GLY A 99 21.70 -6.15 4.00
N VAL A 100 20.64 -5.47 3.56
CA VAL A 100 19.87 -4.48 4.33
C VAL A 100 18.39 -4.86 4.33
N TRP A 101 17.60 -4.22 5.17
CA TRP A 101 16.19 -4.54 5.32
C TRP A 101 15.31 -3.53 4.60
N ALA A 102 14.49 -4.03 3.67
CA ALA A 102 13.54 -3.22 2.93
C ALA A 102 12.16 -3.30 3.56
N ILE A 103 11.51 -2.15 3.75
CA ILE A 103 10.08 -2.07 4.07
C ILE A 103 9.42 -1.23 2.99
N MET A 104 8.64 -1.87 2.13
CA MET A 104 7.79 -1.18 1.17
C MET A 104 6.48 -0.81 1.85
N TYR A 105 6.11 0.46 1.76
CA TYR A 105 4.79 0.96 2.13
C TYR A 105 4.08 1.46 0.89
N SER A 106 2.81 1.11 0.72
CA SER A 106 2.04 1.43 -0.48
C SER A 106 0.65 1.91 -0.14
N TRP A 107 0.16 2.83 -0.97
CA TRP A 107 -1.16 3.42 -0.86
C TRP A 107 -1.90 3.27 -2.18
N TYR A 108 -3.20 3.07 -2.06
CA TYR A 108 -4.11 3.05 -3.17
C TYR A 108 -4.95 4.33 -3.18
N PHE A 109 -5.15 4.88 -4.37
CA PHE A 109 -6.06 6.00 -4.58
C PHE A 109 -7.12 5.59 -5.61
N PRO A 110 -8.40 6.00 -5.45
CA PRO A 110 -9.45 5.59 -6.39
C PRO A 110 -9.21 6.05 -7.84
N LYS A 111 -8.46 7.14 -8.04
CA LYS A 111 -8.06 7.66 -9.34
C LYS A 111 -6.78 8.49 -9.22
N ASP A 112 -6.04 8.57 -10.31
CA ASP A 112 -5.04 9.60 -10.56
C ASP A 112 -5.62 10.57 -11.58
N SER A 113 -5.81 11.84 -11.20
CA SER A 113 -6.41 12.82 -12.11
C SER A 113 -5.81 14.21 -11.89
N PRO A 114 -4.80 14.63 -12.67
CA PRO A 114 -4.24 15.97 -12.58
C PRO A 114 -5.24 17.06 -12.99
N ALA A 115 -6.16 16.74 -13.91
CA ALA A 115 -7.25 17.60 -14.34
C ALA A 115 -8.46 16.77 -14.82
N SER A 116 -9.65 17.36 -14.84
CA SER A 116 -10.87 16.66 -15.28
C SER A 116 -10.72 16.08 -16.69
N GLY A 117 -10.93 14.78 -16.83
CA GLY A 117 -10.79 14.04 -18.09
C GLY A 117 -9.36 13.57 -18.40
N PHE A 118 -8.38 13.91 -17.56
CA PHE A 118 -6.99 13.48 -17.66
C PHE A 118 -6.62 12.55 -16.50
N GLY A 119 -5.64 11.68 -16.75
CA GLY A 119 -5.19 10.65 -15.83
C GLY A 119 -5.95 9.33 -16.03
N HIS A 120 -6.05 8.53 -14.98
CA HIS A 120 -6.62 7.18 -15.03
C HIS A 120 -7.41 6.82 -13.77
N ARG A 121 -8.24 5.80 -13.92
CA ARG A 121 -8.87 5.11 -12.79
C ARG A 121 -7.80 4.33 -12.05
N HIS A 122 -7.92 4.27 -10.73
CA HIS A 122 -6.94 3.68 -9.81
C HIS A 122 -5.62 4.45 -9.78
N ASP A 123 -4.94 4.34 -8.66
CA ASP A 123 -3.54 4.68 -8.53
C ASP A 123 -2.91 3.84 -7.42
N TRP A 124 -1.65 3.48 -7.62
CA TRP A 124 -0.85 2.73 -6.66
C TRP A 124 0.53 3.37 -6.59
N GLU A 125 0.80 4.01 -5.46
CA GLU A 125 2.11 4.59 -5.18
C GLU A 125 2.73 3.89 -3.96
N HIS A 126 4.05 3.95 -3.86
CA HIS A 126 4.78 3.30 -2.78
C HIS A 126 6.13 3.96 -2.49
N ILE A 127 6.60 3.74 -1.27
CA ILE A 127 7.97 4.03 -0.89
C ILE A 127 8.66 2.75 -0.46
N VAL A 128 9.99 2.74 -0.50
CA VAL A 128 10.81 1.74 0.20
C VAL A 128 11.67 2.46 1.22
N VAL A 129 11.48 2.11 2.50
CA VAL A 129 12.36 2.51 3.60
C VAL A 129 13.41 1.42 3.77
N TRP A 130 14.68 1.79 3.62
CA TRP A 130 15.82 0.89 3.74
C TRP A 130 16.45 1.03 5.12
N LEU A 131 16.37 -0.01 5.94
CA LEU A 131 16.95 -0.06 7.28
C LEU A 131 18.24 -0.87 7.30
N ASN A 132 19.15 -0.53 8.20
CA ASN A 132 20.34 -1.35 8.45
C ASN A 132 20.00 -2.78 8.87
N ASN A 133 19.18 -2.95 9.91
CA ASN A 133 18.74 -4.24 10.45
C ASN A 133 17.51 -4.01 11.34
N PRO A 134 16.38 -4.70 11.14
CA PRO A 134 15.17 -4.48 11.92
C PRO A 134 15.25 -5.08 13.34
N ALA A 135 16.23 -5.95 13.60
CA ALA A 135 16.34 -6.71 14.85
C ALA A 135 17.29 -6.07 15.89
N VAL A 136 17.94 -4.94 15.56
CA VAL A 136 18.78 -4.22 16.53
C VAL A 136 17.92 -3.29 17.39
N THR A 137 18.46 -2.87 18.55
CA THR A 137 17.75 -2.01 19.50
C THR A 137 17.32 -0.67 18.93
N SER A 138 18.08 -0.14 17.97
CA SER A 138 17.80 1.14 17.31
C SER A 138 18.11 1.00 15.82
N PRO A 139 17.17 0.48 15.01
CA PRO A 139 17.34 0.42 13.56
C PRO A 139 17.46 1.84 13.00
N GLU A 140 18.25 1.99 11.94
CA GLU A 140 18.52 3.29 11.31
C GLU A 140 17.99 3.28 9.87
N ILE A 141 17.33 4.36 9.47
CA ILE A 141 16.98 4.60 8.07
C ILE A 141 18.26 4.95 7.32
N LEU A 142 18.66 4.07 6.39
CA LEU A 142 19.77 4.31 5.48
C LEU A 142 19.32 5.17 4.30
N ALA A 143 18.21 4.79 3.66
CA ALA A 143 17.67 5.45 2.48
C ALA A 143 16.13 5.40 2.46
N VAL A 144 15.54 6.31 1.70
CA VAL A 144 14.13 6.23 1.31
C VAL A 144 14.04 6.37 -0.22
N SER A 145 13.33 5.47 -0.87
CA SER A 145 13.07 5.53 -2.31
C SER A 145 11.58 5.76 -2.54
N THR A 146 11.19 6.82 -3.24
CA THR A 146 9.78 7.13 -3.53
C THR A 146 9.45 6.79 -4.98
N SER A 147 8.27 6.19 -5.23
CA SER A 147 7.77 5.99 -6.59
C SER A 147 7.52 7.33 -7.27
N ALA A 148 7.91 7.40 -8.54
CA ALA A 148 7.58 8.51 -9.41
C ALA A 148 7.35 7.97 -10.82
N HIS A 149 6.08 7.73 -11.15
CA HIS A 149 5.67 7.10 -12.40
C HIS A 149 6.38 5.74 -12.58
N SER A 150 7.13 5.55 -13.66
CA SER A 150 7.87 4.31 -13.94
C SER A 150 9.21 4.20 -13.20
N GLY A 151 9.62 5.20 -12.43
CA GLY A 151 10.93 5.26 -11.77
C GLY A 151 10.87 5.49 -10.26
N TYR A 152 12.03 5.82 -9.70
CA TYR A 152 12.19 6.14 -8.28
C TYR A 152 13.04 7.39 -8.08
N THR A 153 12.67 8.19 -7.09
CA THR A 153 13.58 9.19 -6.51
C THR A 153 14.19 8.60 -5.24
N VAL A 154 15.53 8.59 -5.15
CA VAL A 154 16.27 8.02 -4.03
C VAL A 154 16.85 9.11 -3.15
N TYR A 155 16.62 9.00 -1.85
CA TYR A 155 17.13 9.88 -0.82
C TYR A 155 18.10 9.08 0.07
N TYR A 156 19.41 9.25 -0.16
CA TYR A 156 20.46 8.47 0.51
C TYR A 156 21.68 9.34 0.90
N PRO A 157 21.90 9.61 2.21
CA PRO A 157 20.91 9.50 3.28
C PRO A 157 19.79 10.55 3.10
N PRO A 158 18.58 10.32 3.63
CA PRO A 158 17.53 11.34 3.63
C PRO A 158 17.90 12.52 4.54
N SER A 159 17.47 13.73 4.17
CA SER A 159 17.59 14.90 5.06
C SER A 159 16.77 14.69 6.33
N SER A 160 17.27 15.16 7.48
CA SER A 160 16.52 15.15 8.74
C SER A 160 15.23 15.95 8.65
N ASP A 161 15.17 16.97 7.78
CA ASP A 161 13.96 17.76 7.57
C ASP A 161 12.82 16.92 6.98
N TYR A 162 13.11 15.78 6.37
CA TYR A 162 12.13 14.85 5.80
C TYR A 162 11.76 13.70 6.73
N LEU A 163 12.28 13.71 7.96
CA LEU A 163 12.00 12.70 8.97
C LEU A 163 11.36 13.35 10.20
N ASP A 164 10.42 12.64 10.81
CA ASP A 164 9.91 12.93 12.15
C ASP A 164 10.16 11.70 13.03
N GLY A 165 11.27 11.73 13.76
CA GLY A 165 11.84 10.54 14.38
C GLY A 165 12.13 9.45 13.35
N ASN A 166 11.43 8.32 13.46
CA ASN A 166 11.53 7.18 12.55
C ASN A 166 10.52 7.22 11.40
N SER A 167 9.69 8.27 11.31
CA SER A 167 8.66 8.39 10.29
C SER A 167 9.14 9.23 9.12
N ALA A 168 9.22 8.64 7.93
CA ALA A 168 9.48 9.38 6.71
C ALA A 168 8.26 10.23 6.33
N LYS A 169 8.46 11.50 5.97
CA LYS A 169 7.40 12.40 5.51
C LYS A 169 7.34 12.42 3.99
N ILE A 170 6.23 11.93 3.45
CA ILE A 170 5.99 11.76 2.02
C ILE A 170 4.89 12.70 1.56
N ASP A 171 5.05 13.31 0.40
CA ASP A 171 4.05 14.13 -0.26
C ASP A 171 3.53 13.43 -1.52
N TYR A 172 2.21 13.30 -1.61
CA TYR A 172 1.49 12.91 -2.82
C TYR A 172 1.03 14.16 -3.56
N TYR A 173 1.53 14.32 -4.78
CA TYR A 173 1.34 15.55 -5.53
C TYR A 173 1.31 15.31 -7.04
N SER A 174 0.59 16.19 -7.72
CA SER A 174 0.64 16.41 -9.16
C SER A 174 0.95 17.87 -9.45
N VAL A 175 1.68 18.12 -10.56
CA VAL A 175 1.98 19.45 -11.07
C VAL A 175 1.55 19.55 -12.53
N LEU A 176 0.78 20.59 -12.85
CA LEU A 176 0.23 20.83 -14.18
C LEU A 176 -0.66 19.66 -14.66
N LEU A 177 -0.28 18.99 -15.76
CA LEU A 177 -1.00 17.84 -16.34
C LEU A 177 -0.23 16.53 -16.17
N ILE A 178 0.81 16.52 -15.33
CA ILE A 178 1.54 15.30 -15.01
C ILE A 178 0.78 14.60 -13.88
N ASN A 179 0.56 13.30 -14.06
CA ASN A 179 -0.01 12.38 -13.09
C ASN A 179 0.67 12.47 -11.71
N HIS A 180 0.05 11.90 -10.69
CA HIS A 180 0.61 12.01 -9.35
C HIS A 180 1.89 11.17 -9.20
N SER A 181 2.66 11.51 -8.16
CA SER A 181 3.87 10.80 -7.75
C SER A 181 4.17 11.10 -6.29
N PHE A 182 5.12 10.36 -5.72
CA PHE A 182 5.66 10.63 -4.39
C PHE A 182 7.00 11.35 -4.41
N ARG A 183 7.17 12.26 -3.45
CA ARG A 183 8.45 12.84 -3.04
C ARG A 183 8.54 12.90 -1.53
N MET A 184 9.76 13.02 -0.98
CA MET A 184 9.90 13.41 0.42
C MET A 184 9.56 14.90 0.61
N THR A 185 9.03 15.26 1.78
CA THR A 185 8.64 16.63 2.12
C THR A 185 9.04 17.01 3.55
N SER A 186 9.17 18.31 3.82
CA SER A 186 9.30 18.84 5.19
C SER A 186 7.97 18.97 5.93
N ASP A 187 6.85 18.93 5.20
CA ASP A 187 5.52 19.09 5.76
C ASP A 187 5.06 17.81 6.49
N SER A 188 4.38 17.98 7.62
CA SER A 188 3.81 16.86 8.37
C SER A 188 2.57 16.31 7.65
N GLY A 189 2.41 14.99 7.69
CA GLY A 189 1.31 14.27 7.06
C GLY A 189 0.50 13.44 8.05
N GLU A 190 -0.54 12.80 7.54
CA GLU A 190 -1.35 11.86 8.31
C GLU A 190 -0.75 10.45 8.26
N THR A 191 -1.06 9.62 9.26
CA THR A 191 -0.77 8.18 9.21
C THR A 191 -2.06 7.39 9.04
N GLN A 192 -1.98 6.26 8.36
CA GLN A 192 -3.11 5.36 8.12
C GLN A 192 -2.89 4.04 8.88
N ASP A 193 -3.97 3.27 9.04
CA ASP A 193 -3.86 1.93 9.62
C ASP A 193 -3.05 1.03 8.69
N LEU A 194 -2.01 0.41 9.24
CA LEU A 194 -1.09 -0.46 8.50
C LEU A 194 -1.59 -1.90 8.51
N ILE A 195 -1.62 -2.51 7.33
CA ILE A 195 -1.77 -3.96 7.18
C ILE A 195 -0.60 -4.52 6.38
N MET A 196 0.13 -5.47 6.97
CA MET A 196 1.25 -6.12 6.29
C MET A 196 0.76 -7.26 5.39
N TRP A 197 1.50 -7.56 4.32
CA TRP A 197 1.18 -8.62 3.35
C TRP A 197 0.95 -9.99 4.02
N ASP A 198 1.75 -10.32 5.03
CA ASP A 198 1.63 -11.55 5.82
C ASP A 198 0.46 -11.54 6.81
N GLN A 199 -0.17 -10.39 7.05
CA GLN A 199 -1.35 -10.22 7.90
C GLN A 199 -2.67 -10.20 7.11
N LEU A 200 -2.64 -10.05 5.78
CA LEU A 200 -3.82 -10.14 4.93
C LEU A 200 -4.44 -11.54 4.94
N THR A 201 -5.72 -11.65 4.61
CA THR A 201 -6.35 -12.95 4.34
C THR A 201 -5.82 -13.53 3.02
N ASP A 202 -5.95 -14.84 2.85
CA ASP A 202 -5.61 -15.48 1.57
C ASP A 202 -6.45 -14.92 0.42
N ALA A 203 -7.73 -14.62 0.68
CA ALA A 203 -8.63 -13.99 -0.29
C ALA A 203 -8.12 -12.61 -0.74
N ALA A 204 -7.71 -11.75 0.21
CA ALA A 204 -7.18 -10.43 -0.10
C ALA A 204 -5.84 -10.49 -0.84
N ARG A 205 -4.92 -11.39 -0.45
CA ARG A 205 -3.66 -11.60 -1.19
C ARG A 205 -3.93 -12.06 -2.62
N THR A 206 -4.81 -13.05 -2.80
CA THR A 206 -5.19 -13.56 -4.12
C THR A 206 -5.78 -12.45 -4.98
N ALA A 207 -6.71 -11.66 -4.42
CA ALA A 207 -7.33 -10.56 -5.13
C ALA A 207 -6.32 -9.46 -5.54
N LEU A 208 -5.37 -9.10 -4.67
CA LEU A 208 -4.30 -8.16 -5.00
C LEU A 208 -3.31 -8.72 -6.04
N GLU A 209 -3.13 -10.04 -6.07
CA GLU A 209 -2.28 -10.69 -7.07
C GLU A 209 -2.94 -10.64 -8.46
N ASP A 210 -4.22 -10.97 -8.53
CA ASP A 210 -4.94 -11.28 -9.77
C ASP A 210 -5.72 -10.09 -10.37
N THR A 211 -6.10 -9.09 -9.57
CA THR A 211 -6.92 -7.97 -10.05
C THR A 211 -6.15 -7.08 -11.02
N ASP A 212 -6.79 -6.76 -12.15
CA ASP A 212 -6.35 -5.74 -13.09
C ASP A 212 -6.82 -4.35 -12.62
N PHE A 213 -5.86 -3.53 -12.17
CA PHE A 213 -6.08 -2.13 -11.77
C PHE A 213 -5.82 -1.15 -12.93
N GLY A 214 -5.86 -1.64 -14.17
CA GLY A 214 -5.66 -0.84 -15.38
C GLY A 214 -4.24 -0.31 -15.47
N ASP A 215 -4.09 1.01 -15.47
CA ASP A 215 -2.79 1.67 -15.56
C ASP A 215 -2.00 1.61 -14.24
N ALA A 216 -2.68 1.36 -13.12
CA ALA A 216 -2.07 1.21 -11.81
C ALA A 216 -1.67 -0.25 -11.52
N ASN A 217 -0.60 -0.45 -10.75
CA ASN A 217 -0.06 -1.78 -10.47
C ASN A 217 0.29 -1.94 -8.99
N VAL A 218 -0.25 -2.98 -8.34
CA VAL A 218 0.09 -3.32 -6.95
C VAL A 218 1.61 -3.58 -6.85
N PRO A 219 2.39 -2.77 -6.11
CA PRO A 219 3.85 -2.85 -6.18
C PRO A 219 4.43 -3.93 -5.24
N PHE A 220 3.65 -4.36 -4.24
CA PHE A 220 4.08 -5.29 -3.20
C PHE A 220 3.49 -6.70 -3.36
N LYS A 221 2.80 -6.99 -4.47
CA LYS A 221 2.32 -8.34 -4.79
C LYS A 221 3.47 -9.26 -5.19
N ASP A 222 3.26 -10.57 -5.18
CA ASP A 222 4.33 -11.56 -5.42
C ASP A 222 5.00 -11.37 -6.78
N ALA A 223 4.23 -11.13 -7.84
CA ALA A 223 4.76 -10.90 -9.18
C ALA A 223 5.66 -9.65 -9.31
N ASN A 224 5.51 -8.65 -8.42
CA ASN A 224 6.12 -7.33 -8.59
C ASN A 224 7.18 -7.00 -7.53
N PHE A 225 7.06 -7.53 -6.31
CA PHE A 225 7.76 -7.03 -5.14
C PHE A 225 9.29 -6.98 -5.31
N GLU A 226 9.93 -8.09 -5.69
CA GLU A 226 11.39 -8.15 -5.85
C GLU A 226 11.89 -7.24 -6.98
N THR A 227 11.19 -7.19 -8.12
CA THR A 227 11.53 -6.28 -9.23
C THR A 227 11.42 -4.82 -8.79
N LYS A 228 10.39 -4.49 -8.01
CA LYS A 228 10.20 -3.14 -7.47
C LYS A 228 11.31 -2.78 -6.47
N LEU A 229 11.76 -3.71 -5.63
CA LEU A 229 12.93 -3.50 -4.75
C LEU A 229 14.22 -3.29 -5.54
N ALA A 230 14.44 -4.06 -6.60
CA ALA A 230 15.61 -3.89 -7.47
C ALA A 230 15.66 -2.50 -8.12
N ASN A 231 14.53 -2.03 -8.62
CA ASN A 231 14.44 -0.69 -9.23
C ASN A 231 14.52 0.44 -8.19
N ALA A 232 14.12 0.19 -6.94
CA ALA A 232 14.18 1.14 -5.84
C ALA A 232 15.55 1.17 -5.13
N TRP A 233 16.46 0.26 -5.50
CA TRP A 233 17.73 0.08 -4.80
C TRP A 233 18.57 1.36 -4.84
N TYR A 234 19.10 1.75 -3.68
CA TYR A 234 19.70 3.07 -3.47
C TYR A 234 21.21 3.14 -3.75
N LYS A 235 21.82 2.07 -4.27
CA LYS A 235 23.26 2.01 -4.59
C LYS A 235 23.53 1.54 -6.01
#